data_AF-A0A534INZ6-F1
#
_entry.id   AF-A0A534INZ6-F1
#
_cell.length_a   1.000
_cell.length_b   1.000
_cell.length_c   1.000
_cell.angle_alpha   90.00
_cell.angle_beta   90.00
_cell.angle_gamma   90.00
#
_symmetry.space_group_name_H-M   'P 1'
#
loop_
_entity.id
_entity.type
_entity.pdbx_description
1 polymer ?
#
loop_
_entity_poly.entity_id
_entity_poly.type
_entity_poly.pdbx_seq_one_letter_code
_entity_poly.pdbx_strand_id
1 'polypeptide(L)'
;MVEQWQLYSLLSITTSSVALSLALLVFRRFPGKRAATTFVLAMSFFLAAAILSYPIRYWYSEYEGSELFVWTSRAFYFVHMLAVGYTAAFVGMYFHGFRVFRRRSAGTLMTFSLGAAAVLVASLVGTSTTYTGPIPYTTNARLALATISTVYGLMMVGTIVRTLSRNRDPVVRKQAIVMLSGVLLHGATAETYAYLRIGGQFPPPFLTASALIMAASFTIAILRYRMFDVTPRPEDPVAYPRKFPLRPGRAYVARERRPDLGFRALAEAVRQGDVGLVITRLPPTAVREGFDLEQTTILSLSSVIGQNTVPPTQPEMLERLVSRFLAGQTRAVVALEGVEYLSTYVGFPRVLQTLNRLRDLATQSGGVFIISADPAALDERDQAGLDREYEPLPVASAEGFTVQDVFVIHSSGILVSHLGRIEAPRPGTPDEDVMAGMLTAIMNFARVSFAEASHELKGFDLGSKKVVIERGTRIILAVVYLGREPGSIADEMRAFISRAERKFGVLLDNWSGSSEELGGIRAMTARLLI
;
A
#
# COMPACT_ATOMS: atom_id res chain seq x y z
N MET A 1 20.87 -21.97 42.59
CA MET A 1 21.22 -20.88 41.65
C MET A 1 21.56 -21.39 40.25
N VAL A 2 22.34 -22.47 40.10
CA VAL A 2 22.76 -23.00 38.78
C VAL A 2 21.58 -23.36 37.86
N GLU A 3 20.56 -24.08 38.35
CA GLU A 3 19.37 -24.46 37.57
C GLU A 3 18.59 -23.26 37.03
N GLN A 4 18.51 -22.17 37.81
CA GLN A 4 17.81 -20.94 37.41
C GLN A 4 18.54 -20.21 36.26
N TRP A 5 19.88 -20.17 36.28
CA TRP A 5 20.68 -19.59 35.21
C TRP A 5 20.63 -20.41 33.91
N GLN A 6 20.55 -21.73 34.04
CA GLN A 6 20.32 -22.64 32.91
C GLN A 6 18.96 -22.36 32.27
N LEU A 7 17.88 -22.30 33.07
CA LEU A 7 16.55 -21.96 32.58
C LEU A 7 16.54 -20.60 31.87
N TYR A 8 17.19 -19.58 32.43
CA TYR A 8 17.25 -18.25 31.82
C TYR A 8 17.98 -18.23 30.48
N SER A 9 19.05 -19.00 30.36
CA SER A 9 19.80 -19.12 29.12
C SER A 9 19.01 -19.89 28.06
N LEU A 10 18.35 -20.99 28.44
CA LEU A 10 17.46 -21.76 27.56
C LEU A 10 16.30 -20.91 27.04
N LEU A 11 15.68 -20.11 27.91
CA LEU A 11 14.62 -19.16 27.51
C LEU A 11 15.15 -18.12 26.51
N SER A 12 16.35 -17.59 26.74
CA SER A 12 16.98 -16.59 25.85
C SER A 12 17.28 -17.18 24.48
N ILE A 13 17.82 -18.40 24.42
CA ILE A 13 18.10 -19.12 23.17
C ILE A 13 16.79 -19.43 22.44
N THR A 14 15.81 -19.99 23.14
CA THR A 14 14.52 -20.38 22.57
C THR A 14 13.78 -19.19 21.97
N THR A 15 13.63 -18.10 22.72
CA THR A 15 12.96 -16.89 22.23
C THR A 15 13.69 -16.27 21.04
N SER A 16 15.02 -16.26 21.05
CA SER A 16 15.84 -15.75 19.92
C SER A 16 15.75 -16.66 18.69
N SER A 17 15.67 -17.99 18.86
CA SER A 17 15.46 -18.94 17.77
C SER A 17 14.09 -18.77 17.11
N VAL A 18 13.04 -18.51 17.91
CA VAL A 18 11.70 -18.21 17.37
C VAL A 18 11.73 -16.88 16.61
N ALA A 19 12.39 -15.85 17.15
CA ALA A 19 12.53 -14.56 16.48
C ALA A 19 13.27 -14.68 15.13
N LEU A 20 14.34 -15.48 15.06
CA LEU A 20 15.02 -15.80 13.81
C LEU A 20 14.11 -16.56 12.83
N SER A 21 13.33 -17.52 13.31
CA SER A 21 12.37 -18.26 12.48
C SER A 21 11.33 -17.33 11.85
N LEU A 22 10.84 -16.34 12.59
CA LEU A 22 9.94 -15.31 12.06
C LEU A 22 10.62 -14.43 11.01
N ALA A 23 11.89 -14.05 11.20
CA ALA A 23 12.64 -13.32 10.18
C ALA A 23 12.88 -14.14 8.91
N LEU A 24 13.17 -15.44 9.05
CA LEU A 24 13.31 -16.37 7.92
C LEU A 24 12.00 -16.57 7.16
N LEU A 25 10.86 -16.61 7.85
CA LEU A 25 9.53 -16.62 7.24
C LEU A 25 9.31 -15.37 6.36
N VAL A 26 9.65 -14.19 6.88
CA VAL A 26 9.58 -12.93 6.12
C VAL A 26 10.51 -12.97 4.90
N PHE A 27 11.75 -13.44 5.07
CA PHE A 27 12.72 -13.56 3.99
C PHE A 27 12.25 -14.52 2.88
N ARG A 28 11.70 -15.68 3.25
CA ARG A 28 11.15 -16.65 2.30
C ARG A 28 9.95 -16.06 1.54
N ARG A 29 9.12 -15.24 2.19
CA ARG A 29 7.95 -14.62 1.54
C ARG A 29 8.35 -13.49 0.60
N PHE A 30 9.45 -12.78 0.89
CA PHE A 30 9.91 -11.62 0.12
C PHE A 30 11.41 -11.75 -0.27
N PRO A 31 11.77 -12.73 -1.12
CA PRO A 31 13.15 -12.95 -1.50
C PRO A 31 13.76 -11.75 -2.24
N GLY A 32 15.05 -11.50 -2.02
CA GLY A 32 15.81 -10.42 -2.65
C GLY A 32 15.55 -9.01 -2.11
N LYS A 33 14.70 -8.83 -1.09
CA LYS A 33 14.52 -7.54 -0.41
C LYS A 33 15.63 -7.34 0.62
N ARG A 34 16.45 -6.29 0.45
CA ARG A 34 17.56 -5.96 1.39
C ARG A 34 17.09 -5.87 2.85
N ALA A 35 15.97 -5.20 3.11
CA ALA A 35 15.41 -5.09 4.46
C ALA A 35 15.09 -6.47 5.08
N ALA A 36 14.56 -7.44 4.31
CA ALA A 36 14.31 -8.78 4.82
C ALA A 36 15.62 -9.50 5.19
N THR A 37 16.67 -9.37 4.37
CA THR A 37 18.02 -9.88 4.70
C THR A 37 18.57 -9.24 5.97
N THR A 38 18.41 -7.92 6.13
CA THR A 38 18.85 -7.19 7.32
C THR A 38 18.11 -7.64 8.58
N PHE A 39 16.81 -7.93 8.47
CA PHE A 39 16.02 -8.45 9.58
C PHE A 39 16.52 -9.84 10.01
N VAL A 40 16.85 -10.72 9.06
CA VAL A 40 17.48 -12.02 9.35
C VAL A 40 18.83 -11.83 10.06
N LEU A 41 19.70 -10.94 9.56
CA LEU A 41 20.99 -10.65 10.21
C LEU A 41 20.81 -10.16 11.66
N ALA A 42 19.87 -9.24 11.89
CA ALA A 42 19.58 -8.75 13.24
C ALA A 42 19.19 -9.89 14.19
N MET A 43 18.27 -10.76 13.77
CA MET A 43 17.80 -11.88 14.60
C MET A 43 18.86 -12.97 14.77
N SER A 44 19.71 -13.21 13.77
CA SER A 44 20.86 -14.11 13.88
C SER A 44 21.85 -13.62 14.94
N PHE A 45 22.12 -12.31 14.99
CA PHE A 45 22.99 -11.73 16.02
C PHE A 45 22.36 -11.77 17.42
N PHE A 46 21.04 -11.62 17.55
CA PHE A 46 20.36 -11.86 18.83
C PHE A 46 20.50 -13.30 19.30
N LEU A 47 20.34 -14.28 18.41
CA LEU A 47 20.56 -15.69 18.73
C LEU A 47 22.02 -15.95 19.13
N ALA A 48 22.98 -15.39 18.39
CA ALA A 48 24.41 -15.50 18.75
C ALA A 48 24.70 -14.88 20.13
N ALA A 49 24.12 -13.73 20.44
CA ALA A 49 24.23 -13.10 21.75
C ALA A 49 23.61 -13.97 22.86
N ALA A 50 22.45 -14.58 22.60
CA ALA A 50 21.81 -15.49 23.54
C ALA A 50 22.69 -16.72 23.83
N ILE A 51 23.29 -17.32 22.79
CA ILE A 51 24.21 -18.45 22.91
C ILE A 51 25.46 -18.05 23.71
N LEU A 52 26.10 -16.92 23.39
CA LEU A 52 27.27 -16.44 24.12
C LEU A 52 26.97 -16.01 25.56
N SER A 53 25.70 -15.70 25.87
CA SER A 53 25.30 -15.39 27.25
C SER A 53 25.27 -16.63 28.16
N TYR A 54 25.10 -17.83 27.60
CA TYR A 54 25.11 -19.10 28.35
C TYR A 54 26.45 -19.33 29.07
N PRO A 55 27.61 -19.38 28.38
CA PRO A 55 28.89 -19.55 29.05
C PRO A 55 29.18 -18.38 29.99
N ILE A 56 28.76 -17.14 29.68
CA ILE A 56 28.99 -16.00 30.58
C ILE A 56 28.29 -16.18 31.94
N ARG A 57 27.12 -16.83 31.96
CA ARG A 57 26.35 -17.08 33.19
C ARG A 57 26.79 -18.34 33.93
N TYR A 58 27.30 -19.34 33.20
CA TYR A 58 27.56 -20.67 33.73
C TYR A 58 29.04 -20.97 33.95
N TRP A 59 29.92 -20.60 33.02
CA TRP A 59 31.36 -20.81 33.13
C TRP A 59 32.03 -19.94 34.20
N TYR A 60 31.28 -19.08 34.88
CA TYR A 60 31.81 -18.30 35.99
C TYR A 60 32.49 -19.19 37.04
N SER A 61 32.02 -20.42 37.30
CA SER A 61 32.63 -21.31 38.31
C SER A 61 33.75 -22.22 37.77
N GLU A 62 33.76 -22.54 36.47
CA GLU A 62 34.70 -23.51 35.87
C GLU A 62 35.87 -22.86 35.13
N TYR A 63 35.67 -21.63 34.65
CA TYR A 63 36.63 -20.89 33.81
C TYR A 63 36.91 -19.49 34.36
N GLU A 64 36.58 -19.24 35.64
CA GLU A 64 37.00 -18.04 36.35
C GLU A 64 38.52 -17.89 36.23
N GLY A 65 38.98 -16.73 35.78
CA GLY A 65 40.39 -16.49 35.59
C GLY A 65 40.99 -16.98 34.27
N SER A 66 40.17 -17.36 33.29
CA SER A 66 40.64 -17.69 31.95
C SER A 66 40.52 -16.52 30.97
N GLU A 67 41.47 -16.41 30.04
CA GLU A 67 41.38 -15.49 28.88
C GLU A 67 40.11 -15.78 28.05
N LEU A 68 39.70 -17.04 27.95
CA LEU A 68 38.50 -17.46 27.24
C LEU A 68 37.25 -16.75 27.77
N PHE A 69 37.13 -16.56 29.09
CA PHE A 69 35.98 -15.88 29.70
C PHE A 69 35.93 -14.39 29.32
N VAL A 70 37.08 -13.72 29.26
CA VAL A 70 37.21 -12.33 28.82
C VAL A 70 36.84 -12.19 27.33
N TRP A 71 37.38 -13.06 26.48
CA TRP A 71 37.09 -13.04 25.04
C TRP A 71 35.64 -13.40 24.71
N THR A 72 35.04 -14.32 25.46
CA THR A 72 33.60 -14.65 25.34
C THR A 72 32.75 -13.43 25.70
N SER A 73 33.12 -12.70 26.74
CA SER A 73 32.44 -11.45 27.12
C SER A 73 32.57 -10.39 26.03
N ARG A 74 33.76 -10.18 25.47
CA ARG A 74 33.97 -9.27 24.32
C ARG A 74 33.12 -9.67 23.12
N ALA A 75 33.11 -10.96 22.77
CA ALA A 75 32.31 -11.49 21.68
C ALA A 75 30.81 -11.25 21.91
N PHE A 76 30.31 -11.46 23.14
CA PHE A 76 28.91 -11.17 23.48
C PHE A 76 28.56 -9.70 23.22
N TYR A 77 29.33 -8.75 23.74
CA TYR A 77 29.06 -7.32 23.53
C TYR A 77 29.17 -6.92 22.05
N PHE A 78 30.12 -7.50 21.32
CA PHE A 78 30.27 -7.29 19.87
C PHE A 78 29.00 -7.72 19.11
N VAL A 79 28.56 -8.98 19.28
CA VAL A 79 27.38 -9.48 18.55
C VAL A 79 26.10 -8.84 19.03
N HIS A 80 25.98 -8.50 20.31
CA HIS A 80 24.79 -7.83 20.84
C HIS A 80 24.65 -6.41 20.24
N MET A 81 25.75 -5.67 20.13
CA MET A 81 25.76 -4.36 19.49
C MET A 81 25.40 -4.46 18.00
N LEU A 82 25.89 -5.49 17.30
CA LEU A 82 25.44 -5.77 15.93
C LEU A 82 23.95 -6.08 15.85
N ALA A 83 23.39 -6.86 16.80
CA ALA A 83 21.96 -7.18 16.83
C ALA A 83 21.09 -5.91 16.92
N VAL A 84 21.42 -5.00 17.84
CA VAL A 84 20.72 -3.71 17.99
C VAL A 84 20.91 -2.84 16.75
N GLY A 85 22.15 -2.74 16.25
CA GLY A 85 22.49 -1.95 15.08
C GLY A 85 21.76 -2.39 13.81
N TYR A 86 21.73 -3.69 13.53
CA TYR A 86 21.02 -4.25 12.38
C TYR A 86 19.50 -4.16 12.53
N THR A 87 18.97 -4.14 13.75
CA THR A 87 17.53 -3.87 14.00
C THR A 87 17.19 -2.44 13.61
N ALA A 88 18.00 -1.46 14.01
CA ALA A 88 17.82 -0.06 13.62
C ALA A 88 18.00 0.15 12.11
N ALA A 89 19.01 -0.49 11.52
CA ALA A 89 19.23 -0.50 10.08
C ALA A 89 18.03 -1.09 9.32
N PHE A 90 17.43 -2.17 9.85
CA PHE A 90 16.22 -2.77 9.29
C PHE A 90 15.08 -1.77 9.24
N VAL A 91 14.73 -1.12 10.37
CA VAL A 91 13.65 -0.12 10.42
C VAL A 91 13.94 1.06 9.49
N GLY A 92 15.18 1.54 9.46
CA GLY A 92 15.61 2.59 8.55
C GLY A 92 15.43 2.21 7.08
N MET A 93 15.91 1.04 6.67
CA MET A 93 15.74 0.53 5.31
C MET A 93 14.28 0.22 4.97
N TYR A 94 13.48 -0.20 5.95
CA TYR A 94 12.08 -0.52 5.78
C TYR A 94 11.26 0.72 5.41
N PHE A 95 11.43 1.83 6.14
CA PHE A 95 10.64 3.04 5.95
C PHE A 95 11.26 4.09 5.02
N HIS A 96 12.60 4.20 4.97
CA HIS A 96 13.31 5.16 4.10
C HIS A 96 13.84 4.51 2.80
N GLY A 97 13.60 3.20 2.62
CA GLY A 97 14.13 2.38 1.54
C GLY A 97 14.04 3.06 0.17
N PHE A 98 15.21 3.23 -0.46
CA PHE A 98 15.53 3.93 -1.71
C PHE A 98 15.99 5.40 -1.63
N ARG A 99 15.76 6.16 -0.54
CA ARG A 99 16.32 7.54 -0.41
C ARG A 99 17.80 7.58 -0.13
N VAL A 100 18.20 6.95 0.98
CA VAL A 100 19.57 7.02 1.52
C VAL A 100 20.45 5.92 0.93
N PHE A 101 19.89 4.72 0.75
CA PHE A 101 20.61 3.53 0.30
C PHE A 101 20.63 3.34 -1.22
N ARG A 102 20.37 4.41 -1.99
CA ARG A 102 20.38 4.41 -3.47
C ARG A 102 21.76 4.06 -4.02
N ARG A 103 22.82 4.55 -3.37
CA ARG A 103 24.22 4.28 -3.75
C ARG A 103 24.75 3.09 -2.95
N ARG A 104 25.49 2.20 -3.62
CA ARG A 104 26.15 1.04 -2.98
C ARG A 104 27.03 1.46 -1.78
N SER A 105 27.68 2.63 -1.88
CA SER A 105 28.50 3.23 -0.82
C SER A 105 27.75 3.49 0.49
N ALA A 106 26.46 3.86 0.45
CA ALA A 106 25.69 4.13 1.67
C ALA A 106 25.44 2.85 2.49
N GLY A 107 25.22 1.71 1.82
CA GLY A 107 25.08 0.41 2.50
C GLY A 107 26.40 -0.07 3.09
N THR A 108 27.51 0.14 2.37
CA THR A 108 28.86 -0.15 2.88
C THR A 108 29.20 0.72 4.10
N LEU A 109 28.93 2.02 4.03
CA LEU A 109 29.17 2.95 5.13
C LEU A 109 28.36 2.59 6.37
N MET A 110 27.09 2.22 6.20
CA MET A 110 26.27 1.72 7.31
C MET A 110 26.85 0.46 7.92
N THR A 111 27.25 -0.52 7.11
CA THR A 111 27.84 -1.77 7.63
C THR A 111 29.15 -1.48 8.38
N PHE A 112 29.98 -0.58 7.86
CA PHE A 112 31.19 -0.12 8.50
C PHE A 112 30.90 0.58 9.84
N SER A 113 29.92 1.49 9.89
CA SER A 113 29.58 2.21 11.12
C SER A 113 29.01 1.29 12.20
N LEU A 114 28.18 0.31 11.82
CA LEU A 114 27.68 -0.72 12.74
C LEU A 114 28.82 -1.59 13.27
N GLY A 115 29.74 -2.00 12.40
CA GLY A 115 30.95 -2.74 12.80
C GLY A 115 31.83 -1.94 13.75
N ALA A 116 32.08 -0.66 13.45
CA ALA A 116 32.87 0.23 14.30
C ALA A 116 32.25 0.41 15.69
N ALA A 117 30.93 0.58 15.77
CA ALA A 117 30.21 0.64 17.05
C ALA A 117 30.35 -0.67 17.84
N ALA A 118 30.21 -1.82 17.17
CA ALA A 118 30.38 -3.12 17.81
C ALA A 118 31.82 -3.35 18.33
N VAL A 119 32.84 -2.98 17.55
CA VAL A 119 34.25 -3.02 17.98
C VAL A 119 34.48 -2.11 19.18
N LEU A 120 33.95 -0.89 19.16
CA LEU A 120 34.06 0.07 20.27
C LEU A 120 33.44 -0.49 21.56
N VAL A 121 32.22 -1.02 21.51
CA VAL A 121 31.56 -1.55 22.71
C VAL A 121 32.30 -2.78 23.25
N ALA A 122 32.77 -3.66 22.36
CA ALA A 122 33.54 -4.84 22.75
C ALA A 122 34.91 -4.48 23.35
N SER A 123 35.60 -3.46 22.83
CA SER A 123 36.91 -3.04 23.35
C SER A 123 36.83 -2.42 24.75
N LEU A 124 35.65 -1.95 25.15
CA LEU A 124 35.38 -1.42 26.49
C LEU A 124 35.15 -2.51 27.55
N VAL A 125 35.21 -3.80 27.19
CA VAL A 125 35.31 -4.89 28.15
C VAL A 125 36.76 -4.94 28.65
N GLY A 126 36.96 -4.37 29.84
CA GLY A 126 38.24 -4.39 30.54
C GLY A 126 38.52 -5.76 31.17
N THR A 127 39.72 -5.89 31.74
CA THR A 127 40.16 -7.08 32.45
C THR A 127 40.58 -6.67 33.86
N SER A 128 40.11 -7.39 34.87
CA SER A 128 40.60 -7.30 36.25
C SER A 128 41.29 -8.61 36.59
N THR A 129 42.41 -8.56 37.30
CA THR A 129 43.16 -9.77 37.67
C THR A 129 42.78 -10.16 39.10
N THR A 130 42.33 -11.40 39.26
CA THR A 130 42.07 -12.03 40.56
C THR A 130 43.08 -13.14 40.83
N TYR A 131 43.02 -13.77 42.01
CA TYR A 131 43.88 -14.90 42.34
C TYR A 131 43.69 -16.10 41.40
N THR A 132 42.50 -16.26 40.82
CA THR A 132 42.19 -17.34 39.86
C THR A 132 42.59 -16.98 38.43
N GLY A 133 42.88 -15.70 38.13
CA GLY A 133 43.31 -15.19 36.83
C GLY A 133 42.50 -13.97 36.34
N PRO A 134 42.56 -13.62 35.05
CA PRO A 134 41.76 -12.53 34.46
C PRO A 134 40.25 -12.78 34.48
N ILE A 135 39.49 -11.76 34.92
CA ILE A 135 38.03 -11.71 34.84
C ILE A 135 37.57 -10.45 34.07
N PRO A 136 36.46 -10.50 33.33
CA PRO A 136 35.96 -9.38 32.56
C PRO A 136 35.36 -8.29 33.45
N TYR A 137 35.79 -7.06 33.25
CA TYR A 137 35.18 -5.85 33.84
C TYR A 137 34.32 -5.15 32.78
N THR A 138 32.99 -5.26 32.90
CA THR A 138 32.06 -4.88 31.82
C THR A 138 31.31 -3.57 32.04
N THR A 139 31.66 -2.76 33.04
CA THR A 139 30.90 -1.53 33.37
C THR A 139 30.87 -0.54 32.20
N ASN A 140 32.02 -0.26 31.59
CA ASN A 140 32.12 0.66 30.45
C ASN A 140 31.40 0.10 29.21
N ALA A 141 31.56 -1.19 28.92
CA ALA A 141 30.84 -1.86 27.83
C ALA A 141 29.31 -1.82 28.01
N ARG A 142 28.80 -2.04 29.24
CA ARG A 142 27.37 -1.94 29.55
C ARG A 142 26.83 -0.53 29.32
N LEU A 143 27.54 0.48 29.81
CA LEU A 143 27.15 1.88 29.64
C LEU A 143 27.18 2.29 28.17
N ALA A 144 28.22 1.92 27.43
CA ALA A 144 28.34 2.21 26.01
C ALA A 144 27.24 1.50 25.20
N LEU A 145 26.98 0.21 25.48
CA LEU A 145 25.90 -0.54 24.84
C LEU A 145 24.55 0.14 25.08
N ALA A 146 24.23 0.51 26.32
CA ALA A 146 22.98 1.19 26.66
C ALA A 146 22.86 2.50 25.88
N THR A 147 23.83 3.41 26.01
CA THR A 147 23.80 4.72 25.38
C THR A 147 23.67 4.65 23.85
N ILE A 148 24.47 3.82 23.19
CA ILE A 148 24.41 3.68 21.72
C ILE A 148 23.08 3.04 21.30
N SER A 149 22.59 2.06 22.06
CA SER A 149 21.28 1.43 21.80
C SER A 149 20.13 2.41 21.97
N THR A 150 20.18 3.31 22.95
CA THR A 150 19.19 4.40 23.11
C THR A 150 19.18 5.30 21.89
N VAL A 151 20.35 5.71 21.40
CA VAL A 151 20.46 6.55 20.19
C VAL A 151 19.84 5.84 18.98
N TYR A 152 20.14 4.56 18.78
CA TYR A 152 19.54 3.77 17.71
C TYR A 152 18.02 3.60 17.88
N GLY A 153 17.55 3.40 19.11
CA GLY A 153 16.13 3.37 19.47
C GLY A 153 15.39 4.65 19.10
N LEU A 154 15.96 5.81 19.47
CA LEU A 154 15.41 7.13 19.13
C LEU A 154 15.39 7.37 17.62
N MET A 155 16.41 6.93 16.89
CA MET A 155 16.43 6.99 15.43
C MET A 155 15.32 6.13 14.81
N MET A 156 15.08 4.93 15.33
CA MET A 156 13.96 4.08 14.89
C MET A 156 12.62 4.76 15.13
N VAL A 157 12.38 5.27 16.35
CA VAL A 157 11.14 5.97 16.70
C VAL A 157 10.94 7.19 15.80
N GLY A 158 11.96 8.04 15.64
CA GLY A 158 11.90 9.22 14.77
C GLY A 158 11.62 8.86 13.31
N THR A 159 12.19 7.76 12.82
CA THR A 159 11.92 7.23 11.47
C THR A 159 10.46 6.85 11.31
N ILE A 160 9.88 6.13 12.28
CA ILE A 160 8.49 5.65 12.19
C ILE A 160 7.50 6.80 12.39
N VAL A 161 7.73 7.70 13.34
CA VAL A 161 6.90 8.89 13.60
C VAL A 161 6.88 9.82 12.37
N ARG A 162 8.03 10.02 11.73
CA ARG A 162 8.11 10.77 10.47
C ARG A 162 7.29 10.12 9.36
N THR A 163 7.29 8.79 9.26
CA THR A 163 6.44 8.07 8.29
C THR A 163 4.97 8.33 8.59
N LEU A 164 4.56 8.24 9.87
CA LEU A 164 3.18 8.48 10.29
C LEU A 164 2.69 9.89 10.00
N SER A 165 3.56 10.91 10.11
CA SER A 165 3.20 12.30 9.85
C SER A 165 3.17 12.66 8.36
N ARG A 166 3.99 11.99 7.53
CA ARG A 166 4.13 12.32 6.10
C ARG A 166 3.37 11.41 5.15
N ASN A 167 3.00 10.19 5.57
CA ASN A 167 2.33 9.23 4.71
C ASN A 167 0.86 9.08 5.12
N ARG A 168 -0.06 9.32 4.18
CA ARG A 168 -1.51 9.20 4.38
C ARG A 168 -2.05 7.83 3.98
N ASP A 169 -1.22 6.96 3.39
CA ASP A 169 -1.62 5.61 3.01
C ASP A 169 -2.03 4.79 4.26
N PRO A 170 -3.26 4.27 4.32
CA PRO A 170 -3.77 3.56 5.48
C PRO A 170 -3.02 2.26 5.77
N VAL A 171 -2.48 1.59 4.74
CA VAL A 171 -1.69 0.36 4.88
C VAL A 171 -0.35 0.67 5.53
N VAL A 172 0.34 1.68 5.02
CA VAL A 172 1.66 2.10 5.55
C VAL A 172 1.54 2.61 6.98
N ARG A 173 0.47 3.35 7.29
CA ARG A 173 0.22 3.82 8.66
C ARG A 173 -0.05 2.67 9.62
N LYS A 174 -0.87 1.68 9.24
CA LYS A 174 -1.12 0.49 10.08
C LYS A 174 0.18 -0.28 10.37
N GLN A 175 1.06 -0.41 9.37
CA GLN A 175 2.38 -1.03 9.55
C GLN A 175 3.26 -0.25 10.53
N ALA A 176 3.38 1.06 10.31
CA ALA A 176 4.14 1.95 11.16
C ALA A 176 3.67 1.91 12.61
N ILE A 177 2.35 1.90 12.86
CA ILE A 177 1.79 1.82 14.24
C ILE A 177 2.18 0.49 14.91
N VAL A 178 2.00 -0.63 14.22
CA VAL A 178 2.33 -1.95 14.78
C VAL A 178 3.83 -2.05 15.08
N MET A 179 4.69 -1.63 14.15
CA MET A 179 6.14 -1.64 14.39
C MET A 179 6.56 -0.67 15.50
N LEU A 180 5.94 0.51 15.58
CA LEU A 180 6.21 1.49 16.63
C LEU A 180 5.90 0.90 18.01
N SER A 181 4.77 0.20 18.16
CA SER A 181 4.41 -0.44 19.43
C SER A 181 5.47 -1.45 19.89
N GLY A 182 5.98 -2.29 18.98
CA GLY A 182 7.06 -3.22 19.27
C GLY A 182 8.37 -2.53 19.66
N VAL A 183 8.76 -1.48 18.94
CA VAL A 183 9.97 -0.69 19.23
C VAL A 183 9.88 -0.01 20.59
N LEU A 184 8.74 0.62 20.92
CA LEU A 184 8.55 1.31 22.19
C LEU A 184 8.55 0.33 23.36
N LEU A 185 7.85 -0.80 23.24
CA LEU A 185 7.82 -1.84 24.27
C LEU A 185 9.21 -2.41 24.54
N HIS A 186 9.92 -2.83 23.48
CA HIS A 186 11.25 -3.39 23.64
C HIS A 186 12.26 -2.34 24.10
N GLY A 187 12.20 -1.12 23.58
CA GLY A 187 13.06 -0.01 24.00
C GLY A 187 12.93 0.30 25.50
N ALA A 188 11.71 0.47 26.01
CA ALA A 188 11.47 0.67 27.44
C ALA A 188 11.97 -0.51 28.28
N THR A 189 11.77 -1.74 27.78
CA THR A 189 12.26 -2.95 28.43
C THR A 189 13.80 -3.00 28.45
N ALA A 190 14.47 -2.57 27.38
CA ALA A 190 15.92 -2.53 27.26
C ALA A 190 16.54 -1.50 28.21
N GLU A 191 15.96 -0.30 28.31
CA GLU A 191 16.39 0.72 29.27
C GLU A 191 16.23 0.24 30.71
N THR A 192 15.08 -0.38 31.02
CA THR A 192 14.82 -0.96 32.34
C THR A 192 15.85 -2.06 32.65
N TYR A 193 16.10 -2.97 31.71
CA TYR A 193 17.09 -4.03 31.88
C TYR A 193 18.50 -3.44 32.08
N ALA A 194 18.90 -2.43 31.30
CA ALA A 194 20.17 -1.76 31.43
C ALA A 194 20.33 -1.10 32.80
N TYR A 195 19.33 -0.35 33.26
CA TYR A 195 19.31 0.27 34.58
C TYR A 195 19.51 -0.75 35.70
N LEU A 196 18.74 -1.84 35.69
CA LEU A 196 18.85 -2.92 36.68
C LEU A 196 20.24 -3.57 36.66
N ARG A 197 20.79 -3.84 35.46
CA ARG A 197 22.14 -4.41 35.30
C ARG A 197 23.22 -3.46 35.80
N ILE A 198 23.11 -2.16 35.54
CA ILE A 198 24.06 -1.15 36.02
C ILE A 198 24.01 -1.07 37.54
N GLY A 199 22.82 -1.14 38.13
CA GLY A 199 22.61 -1.23 39.59
C GLY A 199 23.00 -2.57 40.22
N GLY A 200 23.68 -3.47 39.49
CA GLY A 200 24.19 -4.74 40.02
C GLY A 200 23.16 -5.87 40.08
N GLN A 201 21.93 -5.66 39.62
CA GLN A 201 20.89 -6.68 39.62
C GLN A 201 21.03 -7.62 38.41
N PHE A 202 20.50 -8.84 38.54
CA PHE A 202 20.51 -9.85 37.47
C PHE A 202 19.09 -10.36 37.21
N PRO A 203 18.26 -9.57 36.49
CA PRO A 203 16.87 -9.94 36.26
C PRO A 203 16.70 -11.19 35.37
N PRO A 204 15.52 -11.83 35.40
CA PRO A 204 15.11 -12.84 34.42
C PRO A 204 15.24 -12.34 32.98
N PRO A 205 15.25 -13.22 31.97
CA PRO A 205 15.54 -12.87 30.56
C PRO A 205 14.37 -12.17 29.84
N PHE A 206 13.62 -11.30 30.52
CA PHE A 206 12.47 -10.59 29.95
C PHE A 206 12.85 -9.68 28.76
N LEU A 207 14.12 -9.28 28.65
CA LEU A 207 14.65 -8.55 27.49
C LEU A 207 14.56 -9.35 26.19
N THR A 208 14.83 -10.66 26.24
CA THR A 208 14.74 -11.54 25.07
C THR A 208 13.28 -11.83 24.69
N ALA A 209 12.39 -11.90 25.69
CA ALA A 209 10.96 -12.01 25.46
C ALA A 209 10.39 -10.75 24.77
N SER A 210 10.77 -9.54 25.21
CA SER A 210 10.34 -8.31 24.54
C SER A 210 10.95 -8.15 23.15
N ALA A 211 12.17 -8.65 22.91
CA ALA A 211 12.78 -8.71 21.58
C ALA A 211 11.97 -9.61 20.63
N LEU A 212 11.51 -10.78 21.11
CA LEU A 212 10.60 -11.65 20.36
C LEU A 212 9.28 -10.95 20.04
N ILE A 213 8.68 -10.22 20.99
CA ILE A 213 7.44 -9.46 20.74
C ILE A 213 7.68 -8.39 19.66
N MET A 214 8.81 -7.67 19.71
CA MET A 214 9.18 -6.72 18.66
C MET A 214 9.34 -7.43 17.31
N ALA A 215 10.06 -8.55 17.24
CA ALA A 215 10.22 -9.33 16.00
C ALA A 215 8.87 -9.83 15.47
N ALA A 216 7.97 -10.29 16.33
CA ALA A 216 6.62 -10.70 15.96
C ALA A 216 5.80 -9.52 15.44
N SER A 217 5.88 -8.34 16.06
CA SER A 217 5.22 -7.12 15.59
C SER A 217 5.69 -6.74 14.19
N PHE A 218 7.00 -6.85 13.92
CA PHE A 218 7.58 -6.57 12.61
C PHE A 218 7.08 -7.58 11.58
N THR A 219 7.13 -8.87 11.91
CA THR A 219 6.63 -9.93 11.03
C THR A 219 5.15 -9.78 10.72
N ILE A 220 4.32 -9.47 11.71
CA ILE A 220 2.88 -9.20 11.52
C ILE A 220 2.69 -7.97 10.63
N ALA A 221 3.39 -6.87 10.89
CA ALA A 221 3.29 -5.66 10.08
C ALA A 221 3.63 -5.95 8.60
N ILE A 222 4.70 -6.72 8.37
CA ILE A 222 5.18 -7.06 7.04
C ILE A 222 4.22 -8.01 6.32
N LEU A 223 3.81 -9.11 6.96
CA LEU A 223 3.02 -10.16 6.33
C LEU A 223 1.54 -9.77 6.16
N ARG A 224 0.94 -9.14 7.18
CA ARG A 224 -0.49 -8.79 7.18
C ARG A 224 -0.79 -7.63 6.24
N TYR A 225 0.09 -6.63 6.22
CA TYR A 225 -0.16 -5.39 5.47
C TYR A 225 0.71 -5.28 4.20
N ARG A 226 1.61 -6.24 3.93
CA ARG A 226 2.31 -6.47 2.64
C ARG A 226 3.03 -5.23 2.05
N MET A 227 3.94 -4.59 2.79
CA MET A 227 4.63 -3.31 2.46
C MET A 227 5.58 -3.35 1.25
N PHE A 228 5.92 -4.53 0.74
CA PHE A 228 7.19 -4.67 0.02
C PHE A 228 7.13 -4.78 -1.48
N ASP A 229 5.95 -4.88 -2.07
CA ASP A 229 5.91 -5.63 -3.28
C ASP A 229 4.84 -5.11 -4.20
N VAL A 230 5.25 -4.99 -5.46
CA VAL A 230 4.37 -4.91 -6.62
C VAL A 230 3.78 -6.31 -6.80
N THR A 231 3.24 -6.89 -5.70
CA THR A 231 2.63 -8.21 -5.75
C THR A 231 1.30 -8.03 -6.45
N PRO A 232 0.98 -8.89 -7.41
CA PRO A 232 -0.37 -9.06 -7.90
C PRO A 232 -1.36 -9.19 -6.73
N ARG A 233 -2.34 -8.29 -6.70
CA ARG A 233 -3.45 -8.28 -5.72
C ARG A 233 -4.75 -8.29 -6.50
N PRO A 234 -5.43 -9.44 -6.62
CA PRO A 234 -6.72 -9.49 -7.27
C PRO A 234 -7.72 -8.67 -6.45
N GLU A 235 -8.67 -8.02 -7.13
CA GLU A 235 -9.87 -7.50 -6.48
C GLU A 235 -10.88 -8.64 -6.29
N ASP A 236 -11.84 -8.45 -5.40
CA ASP A 236 -12.96 -9.37 -5.29
C ASP A 236 -13.81 -9.26 -6.58
N PRO A 237 -14.07 -10.38 -7.29
CA PRO A 237 -14.80 -10.33 -8.54
C PRO A 237 -16.24 -9.85 -8.32
N VAL A 238 -16.70 -8.99 -9.22
CA VAL A 238 -18.09 -8.51 -9.24
C VAL A 238 -18.59 -8.56 -10.68
N ALA A 239 -19.79 -9.11 -10.87
CA ALA A 239 -20.42 -9.15 -12.17
C ALA A 239 -20.79 -7.72 -12.61
N TYR A 240 -20.03 -7.19 -13.57
CA TYR A 240 -20.31 -5.92 -14.22
C TYR A 240 -20.53 -6.14 -15.73
N PRO A 241 -21.38 -5.33 -16.36
CA PRO A 241 -21.50 -5.34 -17.81
C PRO A 241 -20.21 -4.87 -18.46
N ARG A 242 -19.87 -5.49 -19.59
CA ARG A 242 -18.59 -5.27 -20.27
C ARG A 242 -18.65 -4.03 -21.16
N LYS A 243 -18.15 -2.88 -20.67
CA LYS A 243 -18.02 -1.64 -21.47
C LYS A 243 -16.72 -1.58 -22.25
N PHE A 244 -15.68 -2.25 -21.77
CA PHE A 244 -14.36 -2.23 -22.40
C PHE A 244 -14.06 -3.63 -22.94
N PRO A 245 -14.23 -3.88 -24.25
CA PRO A 245 -13.96 -5.18 -24.86
C PRO A 245 -12.45 -5.38 -25.09
N LEU A 246 -11.67 -5.30 -24.00
CA LEU A 246 -10.23 -5.51 -24.00
C LEU A 246 -9.90 -6.92 -24.50
N ARG A 247 -8.94 -7.02 -25.42
CA ARG A 247 -8.47 -8.29 -25.99
C ARG A 247 -7.14 -8.69 -25.32
N PRO A 248 -6.98 -9.95 -24.88
CA PRO A 248 -5.70 -10.44 -24.36
C PRO A 248 -4.54 -10.21 -25.32
N GLY A 249 -3.36 -9.88 -24.77
CA GLY A 249 -2.15 -9.62 -25.56
C GLY A 249 -2.17 -8.32 -26.37
N ARG A 250 -3.09 -7.40 -26.10
CA ARG A 250 -3.19 -6.10 -26.80
C ARG A 250 -2.81 -4.93 -25.91
N ALA A 251 -2.52 -3.81 -26.57
CA ALA A 251 -2.12 -2.57 -25.94
C ALA A 251 -2.92 -1.40 -26.48
N TYR A 252 -3.39 -0.54 -25.57
CA TYR A 252 -4.36 0.50 -25.87
C TYR A 252 -3.89 1.88 -25.42
N VAL A 253 -4.30 2.92 -26.16
CA VAL A 253 -4.17 4.32 -25.77
C VAL A 253 -5.54 4.93 -25.52
N ALA A 254 -5.75 5.42 -24.30
CA ALA A 254 -6.85 6.29 -23.92
C ALA A 254 -6.43 7.75 -24.18
N ARG A 255 -7.11 8.39 -25.12
CA ARG A 255 -6.90 9.81 -25.43
C ARG A 255 -7.73 10.66 -24.51
N GLU A 256 -7.12 11.13 -23.44
CA GLU A 256 -7.84 11.84 -22.39
C GLU A 256 -6.96 12.86 -21.69
N ARG A 257 -7.52 14.05 -21.47
CA ARG A 257 -6.83 15.13 -20.74
C ARG A 257 -6.67 14.82 -19.25
N ARG A 258 -7.58 14.04 -18.68
CA ARG A 258 -7.53 13.56 -17.30
C ARG A 258 -7.75 12.05 -17.33
N PRO A 259 -6.97 11.27 -16.56
CA PRO A 259 -7.12 9.82 -16.53
C PRO A 259 -8.50 9.42 -16.00
N ASP A 260 -9.28 8.74 -16.84
CA ASP A 260 -10.59 8.22 -16.48
C ASP A 260 -10.89 6.91 -17.22
N LEU A 261 -10.96 6.94 -18.55
CA LEU A 261 -11.28 5.79 -19.41
C LEU A 261 -10.29 4.64 -19.20
N GLY A 262 -8.98 4.94 -19.19
CA GLY A 262 -7.97 3.89 -19.01
C GLY A 262 -8.06 3.20 -17.65
N PHE A 263 -8.34 3.96 -16.59
CA PHE A 263 -8.50 3.42 -15.24
C PHE A 263 -9.83 2.70 -15.05
N ARG A 264 -10.91 3.13 -15.72
CA ARG A 264 -12.18 2.39 -15.73
C ARG A 264 -12.07 1.07 -16.48
N ALA A 265 -11.38 1.05 -17.63
CA ALA A 265 -11.12 -0.18 -18.37
C ALA A 265 -10.33 -1.19 -17.51
N LEU A 266 -9.30 -0.72 -16.79
CA LEU A 266 -8.61 -1.55 -15.81
C LEU A 266 -9.54 -1.99 -14.68
N ALA A 267 -10.33 -1.09 -14.11
CA ALA A 267 -11.22 -1.39 -13.00
C ALA A 267 -12.33 -2.40 -13.37
N GLU A 268 -12.81 -2.39 -14.61
CA GLU A 268 -13.71 -3.41 -15.13
C GLU A 268 -12.99 -4.76 -15.23
N ALA A 269 -11.80 -4.80 -15.83
CA ALA A 269 -11.04 -6.02 -16.02
C ALA A 269 -10.69 -6.72 -14.70
N VAL A 270 -10.24 -5.97 -13.69
CA VAL A 270 -9.89 -6.56 -12.39
C VAL A 270 -11.08 -7.17 -11.66
N ARG A 271 -12.27 -6.59 -11.84
CA ARG A 271 -13.52 -7.12 -11.26
C ARG A 271 -14.04 -8.33 -12.02
N GLN A 272 -13.59 -8.55 -13.24
CA GLN A 272 -13.79 -9.79 -13.99
C GLN A 272 -12.74 -10.87 -13.65
N GLY A 273 -11.87 -10.61 -12.68
CA GLY A 273 -10.89 -11.56 -12.15
C GLY A 273 -9.48 -11.39 -12.72
N ASP A 274 -9.22 -10.37 -13.54
CA ASP A 274 -7.85 -10.03 -13.94
C ASP A 274 -7.10 -9.37 -12.76
N VAL A 275 -5.77 -9.34 -12.81
CA VAL A 275 -4.96 -8.68 -11.77
C VAL A 275 -4.40 -7.35 -12.29
N GLY A 276 -4.68 -6.27 -11.55
CA GLY A 276 -4.39 -4.91 -11.98
C GLY A 276 -3.10 -4.31 -11.42
N LEU A 277 -2.42 -3.52 -12.25
CA LEU A 277 -1.35 -2.60 -11.85
C LEU A 277 -1.64 -1.21 -12.40
N VAL A 278 -1.71 -0.21 -11.52
CA VAL A 278 -1.81 1.20 -11.91
C VAL A 278 -0.46 1.88 -11.72
N ILE A 279 0.01 2.60 -12.73
CA ILE A 279 1.18 3.48 -12.69
C ILE A 279 0.68 4.89 -12.96
N THR A 280 0.86 5.82 -12.01
CA THR A 280 0.19 7.13 -12.10
C THR A 280 0.83 8.20 -11.26
N ARG A 281 0.61 9.46 -11.60
CA ARG A 281 0.93 10.62 -10.76
C ARG A 281 -0.13 10.91 -9.71
N LEU A 282 -1.33 10.36 -9.87
CA LEU A 282 -2.41 10.58 -8.91
C LEU A 282 -2.04 10.00 -7.54
N PRO A 283 -2.43 10.66 -6.45
CA PRO A 283 -2.31 10.08 -5.12
C PRO A 283 -3.02 8.72 -5.08
N PRO A 284 -2.41 7.65 -4.51
CA PRO A 284 -3.05 6.33 -4.45
C PRO A 284 -4.44 6.36 -3.84
N THR A 285 -4.68 7.19 -2.82
CA THR A 285 -6.01 7.37 -2.21
C THR A 285 -7.06 7.84 -3.22
N ALA A 286 -6.70 8.79 -4.09
CA ALA A 286 -7.60 9.29 -5.12
C ALA A 286 -7.91 8.22 -6.17
N VAL A 287 -6.96 7.34 -6.50
CA VAL A 287 -7.19 6.21 -7.42
C VAL A 287 -8.07 5.16 -6.78
N ARG A 288 -7.81 4.79 -5.51
CA ARG A 288 -8.60 3.79 -4.79
C ARG A 288 -10.05 4.23 -4.65
N GLU A 289 -10.27 5.46 -4.19
CA GLU A 289 -11.62 6.00 -4.05
C GLU A 289 -12.28 6.34 -5.40
N GLY A 290 -11.48 6.81 -6.34
CA GLY A 290 -11.91 7.22 -7.67
C GLY A 290 -12.33 6.04 -8.53
N PHE A 291 -11.65 4.91 -8.46
CA PHE A 291 -11.93 3.78 -9.36
C PHE A 291 -12.39 2.53 -8.61
N ASP A 292 -12.54 2.64 -7.28
CA ASP A 292 -12.99 1.55 -6.40
C ASP A 292 -12.10 0.32 -6.54
N LEU A 293 -10.80 0.60 -6.39
CA LEU A 293 -9.66 -0.30 -6.54
C LEU A 293 -9.00 -0.49 -5.16
N GLU A 294 -9.68 -1.18 -4.24
CA GLU A 294 -9.25 -1.27 -2.84
C GLU A 294 -7.91 -2.01 -2.66
N GLN A 295 -7.70 -3.08 -3.43
CA GLN A 295 -6.55 -3.97 -3.27
C GLN A 295 -5.50 -3.77 -4.35
N THR A 296 -5.89 -3.29 -5.52
CA THR A 296 -5.06 -3.15 -6.73
C THR A 296 -3.72 -2.49 -6.41
N THR A 297 -2.68 -2.99 -7.05
CA THR A 297 -1.32 -2.49 -6.85
C THR A 297 -1.14 -1.16 -7.58
N ILE A 298 -0.62 -0.15 -6.88
CA ILE A 298 -0.43 1.20 -7.42
C ILE A 298 1.04 1.60 -7.28
N LEU A 299 1.64 2.03 -8.37
CA LEU A 299 2.96 2.66 -8.45
C LEU A 299 2.81 4.15 -8.71
N SER A 300 3.31 4.99 -7.81
CA SER A 300 3.28 6.44 -7.96
C SER A 300 4.47 6.94 -8.78
N LEU A 301 4.24 7.77 -9.79
CA LEU A 301 5.27 8.52 -10.49
C LEU A 301 5.54 9.83 -9.75
N SER A 302 6.71 9.93 -9.11
CA SER A 302 7.08 11.15 -8.37
C SER A 302 8.58 11.27 -8.18
N SER A 303 9.09 12.51 -8.24
CA SER A 303 10.44 12.84 -7.80
C SER A 303 10.64 12.70 -6.28
N VAL A 304 9.54 12.70 -5.51
CA VAL A 304 9.55 12.51 -4.07
C VAL A 304 9.62 11.03 -3.76
N ILE A 305 10.76 10.56 -3.25
CA ILE A 305 10.99 9.14 -3.06
C ILE A 305 10.05 8.56 -2.00
N GLY A 306 9.23 7.57 -2.35
CA GLY A 306 8.29 6.96 -1.43
C GLY A 306 8.21 5.46 -1.65
N GLN A 307 7.37 4.81 -0.86
CA GLN A 307 7.01 3.42 -1.11
C GLN A 307 6.19 3.33 -2.38
N ASN A 308 6.42 2.27 -3.15
CA ASN A 308 5.80 2.07 -4.45
C ASN A 308 5.93 3.30 -5.37
N THR A 309 6.97 4.12 -5.17
CA THR A 309 7.19 5.31 -5.98
C THR A 309 8.32 5.07 -6.96
N VAL A 310 8.11 5.45 -8.22
CA VAL A 310 9.10 5.40 -9.28
C VAL A 310 9.50 6.83 -9.64
N PRO A 311 10.79 7.20 -9.53
CA PRO A 311 11.25 8.51 -9.94
C PRO A 311 11.22 8.64 -11.47
N PRO A 312 10.80 9.79 -12.02
CA PRO A 312 10.65 9.99 -13.47
C PRO A 312 11.98 9.89 -14.24
N THR A 313 13.11 10.04 -13.55
CA THR A 313 14.45 9.99 -14.14
C THR A 313 15.02 8.56 -14.29
N GLN A 314 14.30 7.52 -13.82
CA GLN A 314 14.77 6.13 -13.86
C GLN A 314 13.69 5.19 -14.42
N PRO A 315 13.35 5.30 -15.72
CA PRO A 315 12.35 4.44 -16.36
C PRO A 315 12.70 2.94 -16.26
N GLU A 316 13.98 2.57 -16.14
CA GLU A 316 14.41 1.17 -16.00
C GLU A 316 13.93 0.54 -14.69
N MET A 317 13.67 1.37 -13.66
CA MET A 317 13.04 0.89 -12.43
C MET A 317 11.60 0.47 -12.68
N LEU A 318 10.88 1.16 -13.57
CA LEU A 318 9.52 0.81 -13.96
C LEU A 318 9.48 -0.55 -14.64
N GLU A 319 10.36 -0.77 -15.62
CA GLU A 319 10.50 -2.06 -16.33
C GLU A 319 10.69 -3.24 -15.37
N ARG A 320 11.64 -3.10 -14.43
CA ARG A 320 11.90 -4.13 -13.41
C ARG A 320 10.69 -4.40 -12.50
N LEU A 321 9.97 -3.36 -12.12
CA LEU A 321 8.80 -3.50 -11.24
C LEU A 321 7.61 -4.14 -11.95
N VAL A 322 7.35 -3.74 -13.19
CA VAL A 322 6.29 -4.31 -14.05
C VAL A 322 6.60 -5.76 -14.38
N SER A 323 7.84 -6.08 -14.78
CA SER A 323 8.27 -7.48 -15.00
C SER A 323 8.04 -8.37 -13.77
N ARG A 324 8.37 -7.87 -12.56
CA ARG A 324 8.10 -8.59 -11.31
C ARG A 324 6.62 -8.78 -11.02
N PHE A 325 5.79 -7.79 -11.35
CA PHE A 325 4.33 -7.89 -11.18
C PHE A 325 3.75 -8.95 -12.12
N LEU A 326 4.17 -8.96 -13.38
CA LEU A 326 3.66 -9.88 -14.40
C LEU A 326 4.13 -11.33 -14.21
N ALA A 327 5.17 -11.56 -13.41
CA ALA A 327 5.70 -12.89 -13.15
C ALA A 327 4.62 -13.86 -12.62
N GLY A 328 4.35 -14.93 -13.38
CA GLY A 328 3.35 -15.94 -13.04
C GLY A 328 1.89 -15.51 -13.22
N GLN A 329 1.63 -14.35 -13.83
CA GLN A 329 0.29 -13.87 -14.16
C GLN A 329 -0.05 -14.20 -15.61
N THR A 330 -1.24 -14.76 -15.85
CA THR A 330 -1.76 -15.04 -17.20
C THR A 330 -2.90 -14.11 -17.60
N ARG A 331 -3.41 -13.34 -16.64
CA ARG A 331 -4.54 -12.41 -16.79
C ARG A 331 -4.24 -11.12 -16.03
N ALA A 332 -3.36 -10.30 -16.58
CA ALA A 332 -2.92 -9.05 -15.98
C ALA A 332 -3.35 -7.85 -16.82
N VAL A 333 -3.73 -6.75 -16.17
CA VAL A 333 -3.98 -5.47 -16.83
C VAL A 333 -3.13 -4.40 -16.18
N VAL A 334 -2.31 -3.73 -16.97
CA VAL A 334 -1.40 -2.67 -16.51
C VAL A 334 -1.83 -1.35 -17.16
N ALA A 335 -2.20 -0.36 -16.34
CA ALA A 335 -2.53 0.98 -16.80
C ALA A 335 -1.45 1.98 -16.40
N LEU A 336 -1.00 2.81 -17.33
CA LEU A 336 -0.02 3.87 -17.10
C LEU A 336 -0.59 5.23 -17.48
N GLU A 337 -0.62 6.14 -16.51
CA GLU A 337 -0.82 7.57 -16.72
C GLU A 337 0.45 8.34 -16.37
N GLY A 338 0.66 9.47 -17.07
CA GLY A 338 1.77 10.38 -16.83
C GLY A 338 2.86 10.32 -17.90
N VAL A 339 2.50 10.00 -19.14
CA VAL A 339 3.42 9.99 -20.29
C VAL A 339 4.09 11.35 -20.46
N GLU A 340 3.30 12.43 -20.40
CA GLU A 340 3.72 13.83 -20.52
C GLU A 340 4.71 14.21 -19.42
N TYR A 341 4.42 13.74 -18.20
CA TYR A 341 5.28 13.98 -17.05
C TYR A 341 6.63 13.30 -17.21
N LEU A 342 6.65 12.02 -17.60
CA LEU A 342 7.90 11.33 -17.87
C LEU A 342 8.68 12.02 -19.00
N SER A 343 7.99 12.43 -20.06
CA SER A 343 8.59 13.12 -21.21
C SER A 343 9.28 14.42 -20.81
N THR A 344 8.72 15.15 -19.84
CA THR A 344 9.33 16.37 -19.28
C THR A 344 10.70 16.11 -18.64
N TYR A 345 10.97 14.91 -18.11
CA TYR A 345 12.23 14.60 -17.41
C TYR A 345 13.27 13.89 -18.27
N VAL A 346 12.84 12.98 -19.16
CA VAL A 346 13.77 12.13 -19.94
C VAL A 346 13.62 12.25 -21.45
N GLY A 347 12.67 13.05 -21.93
CA GLY A 347 12.34 13.22 -23.35
C GLY A 347 11.43 12.11 -23.88
N PHE A 348 10.49 12.49 -24.76
CA PHE A 348 9.49 11.56 -25.31
C PHE A 348 10.08 10.33 -26.02
N PRO A 349 11.14 10.40 -26.84
CA PRO A 349 11.67 9.21 -27.52
C PRO A 349 12.09 8.10 -26.55
N ARG A 350 12.66 8.46 -25.39
CA ARG A 350 13.04 7.51 -24.35
C ARG A 350 11.82 6.99 -23.58
N VAL A 351 10.81 7.82 -23.38
CA VAL A 351 9.53 7.38 -22.80
C VAL A 351 8.85 6.38 -23.73
N LEU A 352 8.73 6.66 -25.02
CA LEU A 352 8.14 5.74 -26.00
C LEU A 352 8.86 4.38 -26.01
N GLN A 353 10.21 4.37 -25.99
CA GLN A 353 10.97 3.13 -25.88
C GLN A 353 10.65 2.36 -24.58
N THR A 354 10.51 3.09 -23.46
CA THR A 354 10.12 2.49 -22.18
C THR A 354 8.72 1.90 -22.25
N LEU A 355 7.74 2.67 -22.76
CA LEU A 355 6.35 2.21 -22.91
C LEU A 355 6.29 0.96 -23.79
N ASN A 356 7.04 0.92 -24.89
CA ASN A 356 7.08 -0.24 -25.78
C ASN A 356 7.65 -1.49 -25.07
N ARG A 357 8.68 -1.34 -24.23
CA ARG A 357 9.18 -2.44 -23.40
C ARG A 357 8.16 -2.92 -22.37
N LEU A 358 7.45 -1.99 -21.72
CA LEU A 358 6.39 -2.33 -20.75
C LEU A 358 5.23 -3.05 -21.43
N ARG A 359 4.83 -2.56 -22.60
CA ARG A 359 3.85 -3.18 -23.48
C ARG A 359 4.27 -4.60 -23.79
N ASP A 360 5.48 -4.81 -24.32
CA ASP A 360 5.96 -6.13 -24.72
C ASP A 360 5.99 -7.11 -23.54
N LEU A 361 6.41 -6.65 -22.35
CA LEU A 361 6.34 -7.45 -21.12
C LEU A 361 4.90 -7.85 -20.78
N ALA A 362 3.95 -6.91 -20.83
CA ALA A 362 2.56 -7.16 -20.51
C ALA A 362 1.90 -8.11 -21.53
N THR A 363 2.06 -7.84 -22.82
CA THR A 363 1.40 -8.61 -23.89
C THR A 363 1.99 -9.99 -24.07
N GLN A 364 3.30 -10.18 -23.86
CA GLN A 364 3.95 -11.51 -23.89
C GLN A 364 3.38 -12.46 -22.82
N SER A 365 2.91 -11.93 -21.69
CA SER A 365 2.23 -12.71 -20.64
C SER A 365 0.74 -12.97 -20.92
N GLY A 366 0.22 -12.56 -22.09
CA GLY A 366 -1.21 -12.58 -22.41
C GLY A 366 -2.02 -11.44 -21.77
N GLY A 367 -1.35 -10.55 -21.03
CA GLY A 367 -1.96 -9.40 -20.38
C GLY A 367 -2.30 -8.26 -21.34
N VAL A 368 -2.92 -7.22 -20.77
CA VAL A 368 -3.31 -6.00 -21.48
C VAL A 368 -2.53 -4.81 -20.93
N PHE A 369 -2.06 -3.94 -21.82
CA PHE A 369 -1.41 -2.69 -21.43
C PHE A 369 -2.26 -1.49 -21.88
N ILE A 370 -2.46 -0.52 -21.01
CA ILE A 370 -3.27 0.67 -21.28
C ILE A 370 -2.43 1.89 -20.92
N ILE A 371 -2.35 2.86 -21.83
CA ILE A 371 -1.74 4.16 -21.55
C ILE A 371 -2.80 5.26 -21.61
N SER A 372 -2.70 6.24 -20.73
CA SER A 372 -3.45 7.50 -20.79
C SER A 372 -2.52 8.58 -21.30
N ALA A 373 -2.92 9.29 -22.35
CA ALA A 373 -2.18 10.42 -22.91
C ALA A 373 -3.13 11.54 -23.34
N ASP A 374 -2.79 12.78 -23.02
CA ASP A 374 -3.47 13.99 -23.45
C ASP A 374 -2.98 14.40 -24.84
N PRO A 375 -3.82 14.30 -25.90
CA PRO A 375 -3.43 14.71 -27.24
C PRO A 375 -3.04 16.20 -27.32
N ALA A 376 -3.57 17.06 -26.44
CA ALA A 376 -3.22 18.47 -26.45
C ALA A 376 -1.85 18.77 -25.82
N ALA A 377 -1.24 17.81 -25.12
CA ALA A 377 0.02 17.98 -24.41
C ALA A 377 1.23 17.38 -25.15
N LEU A 378 0.99 16.65 -26.25
CA LEU A 378 2.02 16.02 -27.08
C LEU A 378 2.03 16.68 -28.46
N ASP A 379 3.21 16.79 -29.09
CA ASP A 379 3.29 17.27 -30.47
C ASP A 379 2.76 16.22 -31.46
N GLU A 380 2.52 16.61 -32.71
CA GLU A 380 1.95 15.72 -33.74
C GLU A 380 2.82 14.48 -34.00
N ARG A 381 4.15 14.63 -33.88
CA ARG A 381 5.11 13.56 -34.12
C ARG A 381 5.05 12.52 -33.00
N ASP A 382 4.99 12.98 -31.76
CA ASP A 382 4.90 12.15 -30.56
C ASP A 382 3.56 11.41 -30.53
N GLN A 383 2.47 12.10 -30.87
CA GLN A 383 1.15 11.48 -31.05
C GLN A 383 1.17 10.37 -32.11
N ALA A 384 1.73 10.64 -33.30
CA ALA A 384 1.86 9.63 -34.35
C ALA A 384 2.73 8.44 -33.91
N GLY A 385 3.73 8.69 -33.05
CA GLY A 385 4.54 7.64 -32.43
C GLY A 385 3.74 6.70 -31.52
N LEU A 386 2.79 7.23 -30.74
CA LEU A 386 1.87 6.41 -29.95
C LEU A 386 0.87 5.68 -30.86
N ASP A 387 0.29 6.36 -31.82
CA ASP A 387 -0.76 5.81 -32.68
C ASP A 387 -0.29 4.64 -33.55
N ARG A 388 1.00 4.61 -33.85
CA ARG A 388 1.64 3.50 -34.55
C ARG A 388 1.80 2.25 -33.66
N GLU A 389 1.96 2.43 -32.35
CA GLU A 389 2.36 1.37 -31.41
C GLU A 389 1.22 0.86 -30.52
N TYR A 390 0.11 1.62 -30.42
CA TYR A 390 -1.03 1.36 -29.53
C TYR A 390 -2.37 1.48 -30.29
N GLU A 391 -3.31 0.58 -29.99
CA GLU A 391 -4.67 0.65 -30.52
C GLU A 391 -5.49 1.71 -29.75
N PRO A 392 -6.43 2.43 -30.38
CA PRO A 392 -7.37 3.25 -29.62
C PRO A 392 -8.14 2.40 -28.61
N LEU A 393 -8.26 2.86 -27.35
CA LEU A 393 -9.01 2.13 -26.33
C LEU A 393 -10.48 1.95 -26.78
N PRO A 394 -10.96 0.71 -26.99
CA PRO A 394 -12.32 0.50 -27.42
C PRO A 394 -13.26 0.76 -26.25
N VAL A 395 -14.27 1.59 -26.50
CA VAL A 395 -15.46 1.68 -25.67
C VAL A 395 -16.54 0.98 -26.46
N ALA A 396 -17.14 -0.07 -25.91
CA ALA A 396 -18.32 -0.66 -26.50
C ALA A 396 -19.33 0.47 -26.66
N SER A 397 -19.63 0.85 -27.91
CA SER A 397 -20.79 1.68 -28.18
C SER A 397 -21.95 1.00 -27.47
N ALA A 398 -22.59 1.68 -26.54
CA ALA A 398 -23.83 1.24 -25.94
C ALA A 398 -24.76 0.81 -27.09
N GLU A 399 -24.80 -0.50 -27.38
CA GLU A 399 -25.39 -0.97 -28.63
C GLU A 399 -26.88 -0.64 -28.58
N GLY A 400 -27.26 0.33 -29.40
CA GLY A 400 -28.62 0.80 -29.55
C GLY A 400 -29.10 1.82 -28.52
N PHE A 401 -28.30 2.33 -27.57
CA PHE A 401 -28.79 3.35 -26.63
C PHE A 401 -27.79 4.43 -26.22
N THR A 402 -28.31 5.57 -25.78
CA THR A 402 -27.50 6.70 -25.28
C THR A 402 -28.12 7.26 -24.01
N VAL A 403 -27.37 7.25 -22.91
CA VAL A 403 -27.79 7.93 -21.68
C VAL A 403 -27.80 9.45 -21.90
N GLN A 404 -28.94 10.05 -21.63
CA GLN A 404 -29.19 11.49 -21.75
C GLN A 404 -29.02 12.19 -20.41
N ASP A 405 -29.70 11.68 -19.39
CA ASP A 405 -29.84 12.34 -18.09
C ASP A 405 -29.76 11.30 -16.97
N VAL A 406 -29.06 11.61 -15.88
CA VAL A 406 -28.95 10.77 -14.70
C VAL A 406 -29.35 11.59 -13.48
N PHE A 407 -30.37 11.13 -12.75
CA PHE A 407 -30.89 11.75 -11.54
C PHE A 407 -30.60 10.87 -10.33
N VAL A 408 -29.90 11.42 -9.36
CA VAL A 408 -29.74 10.84 -8.03
C VAL A 408 -30.68 11.58 -7.09
N ILE A 409 -31.65 10.88 -6.55
CA ILE A 409 -32.71 11.43 -5.72
C ILE A 409 -32.60 10.79 -4.35
N HIS A 410 -32.68 11.57 -3.28
CA HIS A 410 -32.69 11.02 -1.93
C HIS A 410 -34.00 10.27 -1.66
N SER A 411 -34.00 9.32 -0.72
CA SER A 411 -35.20 8.56 -0.32
C SER A 411 -36.40 9.45 0.07
N SER A 412 -36.15 10.69 0.51
CA SER A 412 -37.17 11.72 0.78
C SER A 412 -37.83 12.32 -0.46
N GLY A 413 -37.26 12.12 -1.66
CA GLY A 413 -37.73 12.70 -2.92
C GLY A 413 -37.02 14.00 -3.34
N ILE A 414 -36.00 14.44 -2.61
CA ILE A 414 -35.23 15.64 -2.95
C ILE A 414 -34.08 15.28 -3.91
N LEU A 415 -33.84 16.11 -4.93
CA LEU A 415 -32.73 15.92 -5.87
C LEU A 415 -31.38 16.08 -5.15
N VAL A 416 -30.52 15.06 -5.22
CA VAL A 416 -29.15 15.10 -4.70
C VAL A 416 -28.18 15.57 -5.79
N SER A 417 -28.35 15.02 -7.00
CA SER A 417 -27.50 15.36 -8.14
C SER A 417 -28.22 15.05 -9.44
N HIS A 418 -28.04 15.92 -10.43
CA HIS A 418 -28.36 15.66 -11.82
C HIS A 418 -27.09 15.76 -12.66
N LEU A 419 -27.05 14.96 -13.73
CA LEU A 419 -26.07 15.14 -14.78
C LEU A 419 -26.66 14.76 -16.14
N GLY A 420 -26.72 15.76 -17.03
CA GLY A 420 -27.15 15.61 -18.41
C GLY A 420 -25.97 15.64 -19.39
N ARG A 421 -26.16 15.05 -20.58
CA ARG A 421 -25.19 15.12 -21.69
C ARG A 421 -25.11 16.51 -22.33
N ILE A 422 -26.10 17.37 -22.11
CA ILE A 422 -26.14 18.76 -22.59
C ILE A 422 -26.00 19.68 -21.38
N GLU A 423 -24.88 20.39 -21.25
CA GLU A 423 -24.58 21.27 -20.09
C GLU A 423 -25.34 22.61 -20.09
N ALA A 424 -25.90 23.03 -21.24
CA ALA A 424 -26.61 24.30 -21.36
C ALA A 424 -28.13 24.08 -21.53
N PRO A 425 -28.99 24.60 -20.62
CA PRO A 425 -30.43 24.59 -20.80
C PRO A 425 -30.80 25.28 -22.12
N ARG A 426 -31.61 24.63 -22.96
CA ARG A 426 -32.19 25.32 -24.12
C ARG A 426 -33.22 26.33 -23.59
N PRO A 427 -33.33 27.54 -24.17
CA PRO A 427 -34.35 28.50 -23.76
C PRO A 427 -35.74 27.84 -23.75
N GLY A 428 -36.44 27.90 -22.61
CA GLY A 428 -37.76 27.29 -22.44
C GLY A 428 -37.77 25.82 -22.00
N THR A 429 -36.63 25.21 -21.68
CA THR A 429 -36.59 23.88 -21.03
C THR A 429 -36.66 23.98 -19.50
N PRO A 430 -37.40 23.09 -18.81
CA PRO A 430 -37.46 23.09 -17.34
C PRO A 430 -36.07 22.87 -16.73
N ASP A 431 -35.81 23.54 -15.60
CA ASP A 431 -34.59 23.36 -14.81
C ASP A 431 -34.50 21.94 -14.21
N GLU A 432 -33.30 21.52 -13.83
CA GLU A 432 -32.95 20.21 -13.27
C GLU A 432 -33.80 19.88 -12.03
N ASP A 433 -33.99 20.86 -11.14
CA ASP A 433 -34.81 20.73 -9.93
C ASP A 433 -36.30 20.53 -10.27
N VAL A 434 -36.79 21.19 -11.32
CA VAL A 434 -38.17 21.03 -11.80
C VAL A 434 -38.36 19.65 -12.40
N MET A 435 -37.41 19.18 -13.21
CA MET A 435 -37.42 17.83 -13.78
C MET A 435 -37.39 16.75 -12.69
N ALA A 436 -36.54 16.91 -11.68
CA ALA A 436 -36.47 15.99 -10.55
C ALA A 436 -37.73 16.00 -9.69
N GLY A 437 -38.33 17.18 -9.46
CA GLY A 437 -39.60 17.33 -8.78
C GLY A 437 -40.74 16.61 -9.52
N MET A 438 -40.82 16.77 -10.85
CA MET A 438 -41.78 16.05 -11.69
C MET A 438 -41.55 14.53 -11.65
N LEU A 439 -40.30 14.09 -11.76
CA LEU A 439 -39.96 12.66 -11.69
C LEU A 439 -40.37 12.06 -10.34
N THR A 440 -40.10 12.78 -9.25
CA THR A 440 -40.49 12.40 -7.90
C THR A 440 -42.00 12.33 -7.74
N ALA A 441 -42.73 13.30 -8.31
CA ALA A 441 -44.19 13.29 -8.31
C ALA A 441 -44.75 12.08 -9.07
N ILE A 442 -44.20 11.75 -10.24
CA ILE A 442 -44.59 10.56 -11.02
C ILE A 442 -44.34 9.28 -10.20
N MET A 443 -43.16 9.14 -9.61
CA MET A 443 -42.81 7.98 -8.78
C MET A 443 -43.71 7.84 -7.56
N ASN A 444 -44.01 8.96 -6.88
CA ASN A 444 -44.88 8.97 -5.70
C ASN A 444 -46.33 8.65 -6.07
N PHE A 445 -46.83 9.23 -7.16
CA PHE A 445 -48.15 8.90 -7.70
C PHE A 445 -48.25 7.42 -8.04
N ALA A 446 -47.27 6.86 -8.74
CA ALA A 446 -47.27 5.45 -9.10
C ALA A 446 -47.30 4.55 -7.87
N ARG A 447 -46.50 4.89 -6.84
CA ARG A 447 -46.48 4.17 -5.56
C ARG A 447 -47.82 4.19 -4.85
N VAL A 448 -48.50 5.33 -4.80
CA VAL A 448 -49.79 5.48 -4.08
C VAL A 448 -50.94 4.85 -4.86
N SER A 449 -50.97 5.03 -6.17
CA SER A 449 -52.10 4.64 -7.02
C SER A 449 -52.08 3.17 -7.42
N PHE A 450 -50.91 2.54 -7.51
CA PHE A 450 -50.75 1.14 -7.95
C PHE A 450 -50.23 0.22 -6.85
N ALA A 451 -50.40 0.62 -5.58
CA ALA A 451 -49.88 -0.05 -4.37
C ALA A 451 -50.32 -1.52 -4.18
N GLU A 452 -51.36 -1.99 -4.89
CA GLU A 452 -51.86 -3.36 -4.82
C GLU A 452 -51.02 -4.38 -5.61
N ALA A 453 -50.14 -3.92 -6.52
CA ALA A 453 -49.18 -4.79 -7.18
C ALA A 453 -47.84 -4.72 -6.43
N SER A 454 -47.27 -5.86 -6.09
CA SER A 454 -46.00 -6.04 -5.36
C SER A 454 -44.74 -5.51 -6.06
N HIS A 455 -44.87 -4.57 -6.99
CA HIS A 455 -43.79 -4.05 -7.83
C HIS A 455 -43.84 -2.53 -7.88
N GLU A 456 -42.80 -1.89 -7.32
CA GLU A 456 -42.54 -0.46 -7.49
C GLU A 456 -42.28 -0.12 -8.97
N LEU A 457 -42.48 1.15 -9.35
CA LEU A 457 -42.21 1.65 -10.69
C LEU A 457 -40.74 1.46 -11.07
N LYS A 458 -40.45 0.51 -11.97
CA LYS A 458 -39.09 0.24 -12.48
C LYS A 458 -38.65 1.16 -13.62
N GLY A 459 -39.59 1.86 -14.25
CA GLY A 459 -39.32 2.71 -15.40
C GLY A 459 -40.58 3.09 -16.17
N PHE A 460 -40.43 3.98 -17.14
CA PHE A 460 -41.52 4.43 -18.02
C PHE A 460 -40.97 5.06 -19.31
N ASP A 461 -41.82 5.14 -20.33
CA ASP A 461 -41.48 5.71 -21.64
C ASP A 461 -41.96 7.17 -21.77
N LEU A 462 -41.12 8.02 -22.36
CA LEU A 462 -41.34 9.45 -22.65
C LEU A 462 -41.07 9.74 -24.13
N GLY A 463 -42.00 9.37 -24.99
CA GLY A 463 -41.84 9.53 -26.44
C GLY A 463 -40.66 8.69 -26.96
N SER A 464 -39.59 9.33 -27.42
CA SER A 464 -38.36 8.64 -27.85
C SER A 464 -37.38 8.36 -26.70
N LYS A 465 -37.55 9.02 -25.55
CA LYS A 465 -36.76 8.80 -24.33
C LYS A 465 -37.42 7.71 -23.48
N LYS A 466 -36.61 6.96 -22.75
CA LYS A 466 -37.04 5.95 -21.79
C LYS A 466 -36.36 6.21 -20.46
N VAL A 467 -37.02 5.88 -19.36
CA VAL A 467 -36.51 6.08 -18.00
C VAL A 467 -36.45 4.73 -17.31
N VAL A 468 -35.27 4.33 -16.81
CA VAL A 468 -35.13 3.22 -15.85
C VAL A 468 -34.93 3.80 -14.46
N ILE A 469 -35.53 3.17 -13.46
CA ILE A 469 -35.45 3.56 -12.06
C ILE A 469 -34.97 2.36 -11.24
N GLU A 470 -33.94 2.57 -10.43
CA GLU A 470 -33.47 1.63 -9.41
C GLU A 470 -33.49 2.30 -8.05
N ARG A 471 -33.95 1.57 -7.04
CA ARG A 471 -34.10 2.07 -5.67
C ARG A 471 -33.15 1.37 -4.73
N GLY A 472 -32.44 2.16 -3.94
CA GLY A 472 -31.70 1.73 -2.76
C GLY A 472 -32.43 2.06 -1.47
N THR A 473 -31.74 1.83 -0.36
CA THR A 473 -32.23 2.14 1.00
C THR A 473 -32.33 3.65 1.25
N ARG A 474 -31.41 4.43 0.67
CA ARG A 474 -31.20 5.87 0.94
C ARG A 474 -31.32 6.73 -0.29
N ILE A 475 -31.05 6.20 -1.48
CA ILE A 475 -31.15 6.94 -2.73
C ILE A 475 -31.92 6.15 -3.79
N ILE A 476 -32.49 6.89 -4.72
CA ILE A 476 -33.15 6.42 -5.94
C ILE A 476 -32.30 6.94 -7.10
N LEU A 477 -31.99 6.08 -8.05
CA LEU A 477 -31.30 6.46 -9.27
C LEU A 477 -32.30 6.33 -10.42
N ALA A 478 -32.45 7.40 -11.20
CA ALA A 478 -33.21 7.36 -12.43
C ALA A 478 -32.34 7.74 -13.61
N VAL A 479 -32.34 6.91 -14.65
CA VAL A 479 -31.53 7.09 -15.83
C VAL A 479 -32.43 7.22 -17.05
N VAL A 480 -32.30 8.34 -17.74
CA VAL A 480 -33.01 8.63 -18.99
C VAL A 480 -32.09 8.27 -20.15
N TYR A 481 -32.56 7.44 -21.07
CA TYR A 481 -31.82 7.03 -22.25
C TYR A 481 -32.67 7.11 -23.51
N LEU A 482 -32.01 7.29 -24.66
CA LEU A 482 -32.61 7.16 -25.99
C LEU A 482 -32.23 5.79 -26.56
N GLY A 483 -33.16 5.12 -27.24
CA GLY A 483 -32.88 3.88 -27.98
C GLY A 483 -33.35 2.60 -27.29
N ARG A 484 -32.73 1.47 -27.62
CA ARG A 484 -33.08 0.13 -27.10
C ARG A 484 -32.78 0.04 -25.61
N GLU A 485 -33.64 -0.62 -24.85
CA GLU A 485 -33.39 -0.81 -23.42
C GLU A 485 -32.07 -1.57 -23.17
N PRO A 486 -31.15 -1.02 -22.36
CA PRO A 486 -29.91 -1.69 -22.05
C PRO A 486 -30.18 -2.83 -21.09
N GLY A 487 -29.78 -4.05 -21.44
CA GLY A 487 -29.80 -5.16 -20.48
C GLY A 487 -28.89 -4.93 -19.26
N SER A 488 -27.93 -4.01 -19.36
CA SER A 488 -26.88 -3.74 -18.37
C SER A 488 -27.14 -2.59 -17.41
N ILE A 489 -28.03 -1.64 -17.76
CA ILE A 489 -28.09 -0.35 -17.05
C ILE A 489 -28.63 -0.51 -15.63
N ALA A 490 -29.59 -1.42 -15.43
CA ALA A 490 -30.11 -1.77 -14.12
C ALA A 490 -29.02 -2.29 -13.17
N ASP A 491 -28.11 -3.14 -13.66
CA ASP A 491 -27.00 -3.67 -12.87
C ASP A 491 -25.99 -2.55 -12.52
N GLU A 492 -25.69 -1.66 -13.47
CA GLU A 492 -24.83 -0.49 -13.22
C GLU A 492 -25.44 0.47 -12.19
N MET A 493 -26.75 0.70 -12.30
CA MET A 493 -27.49 1.52 -11.38
C MET A 493 -27.49 0.93 -9.96
N ARG A 494 -27.73 -0.38 -9.81
CA ARG A 494 -27.65 -1.08 -8.51
C ARG A 494 -26.24 -1.02 -7.91
N ALA A 495 -25.20 -1.19 -8.74
CA ALA A 495 -23.82 -1.06 -8.29
C ALA A 495 -23.47 0.37 -7.85
N PHE A 496 -23.94 1.37 -8.60
CA PHE A 496 -23.81 2.78 -8.21
C PHE A 496 -24.46 3.03 -6.85
N ILE A 497 -25.71 2.58 -6.67
CA ILE A 497 -26.47 2.76 -5.43
C ILE A 497 -25.72 2.12 -4.26
N SER A 498 -25.31 0.85 -4.39
CA SER A 498 -24.56 0.16 -3.34
C SER A 498 -23.27 0.91 -2.97
N ARG A 499 -22.55 1.47 -3.94
CA ARG A 499 -21.32 2.24 -3.70
C ARG A 499 -21.62 3.57 -3.01
N ALA A 500 -22.63 4.30 -3.47
CA ALA A 500 -23.03 5.58 -2.91
C ALA A 500 -23.52 5.43 -1.46
N GLU A 501 -24.36 4.44 -1.18
CA GLU A 501 -24.85 4.19 0.19
C GLU A 501 -23.76 3.72 1.14
N ARG A 502 -22.81 2.91 0.67
CA ARG A 502 -21.67 2.49 1.48
C ARG A 502 -20.75 3.65 1.84
N LYS A 503 -20.51 4.57 0.89
CA LYS A 503 -19.60 5.70 1.07
C LYS A 503 -20.23 6.88 1.81
N PHE A 504 -21.49 7.18 1.52
CA PHE A 504 -22.18 8.38 1.99
C PHE A 504 -23.38 8.09 2.89
N GLY A 505 -23.62 6.83 3.29
CA GLY A 505 -24.83 6.43 4.01
C GLY A 505 -25.13 7.26 5.26
N VAL A 506 -24.13 7.50 6.10
CA VAL A 506 -24.27 8.32 7.31
C VAL A 506 -24.62 9.77 6.99
N LEU A 507 -24.08 10.30 5.89
CA LEU A 507 -24.33 11.65 5.41
C LEU A 507 -25.75 11.76 4.82
N LEU A 508 -26.15 10.77 4.01
CA LEU A 508 -27.50 10.66 3.44
C LEU A 508 -28.57 10.56 4.53
N ASP A 509 -28.33 9.77 5.60
CA ASP A 509 -29.28 9.59 6.70
C ASP A 509 -29.54 10.90 7.48
N ASN A 510 -28.57 11.82 7.52
CA ASN A 510 -28.67 13.09 8.25
C ASN A 510 -28.68 14.30 7.31
N TRP A 511 -29.00 14.10 6.03
CA TRP A 511 -28.82 15.12 5.02
C TRP A 511 -29.83 16.27 5.18
N SER A 512 -29.32 17.49 5.21
CA SER A 512 -30.08 18.73 5.40
C SER A 512 -30.88 19.17 4.15
N GLY A 513 -30.63 18.55 3.00
CA GLY A 513 -31.13 18.99 1.69
C GLY A 513 -30.16 19.89 0.91
N SER A 514 -28.98 20.20 1.46
CA SER A 514 -27.95 21.00 0.78
C SER A 514 -27.18 20.18 -0.27
N SER A 515 -27.19 20.63 -1.52
CA SER A 515 -26.46 19.97 -2.63
C SER A 515 -24.93 20.05 -2.49
N GLU A 516 -24.40 21.02 -1.72
CA GLU A 516 -22.95 21.17 -1.50
C GLU A 516 -22.35 20.04 -0.64
N GLU A 517 -23.12 19.51 0.32
CA GLU A 517 -22.66 18.47 1.24
C GLU A 517 -22.43 17.11 0.55
N LEU A 518 -23.04 16.91 -0.63
CA LEU A 518 -23.01 15.65 -1.39
C LEU A 518 -22.28 15.75 -2.74
N GLY A 519 -21.39 16.74 -2.92
CA GLY A 519 -20.62 16.91 -4.17
C GLY A 519 -19.85 15.66 -4.64
N GLY A 520 -19.48 14.77 -3.71
CA GLY A 520 -18.86 13.48 -4.03
C GLY A 520 -19.76 12.51 -4.81
N ILE A 521 -21.08 12.57 -4.61
CA ILE A 521 -22.07 11.77 -5.34
C ILE A 521 -22.18 12.27 -6.79
N ARG A 522 -22.12 13.59 -7.01
CA ARG A 522 -22.11 14.17 -8.36
C ARG A 522 -20.94 13.67 -9.21
N ALA A 523 -19.74 13.61 -8.63
CA ALA A 523 -18.57 13.05 -9.31
C ALA A 523 -18.71 11.55 -9.64
N MET A 524 -19.44 10.78 -8.83
CA MET A 524 -19.77 9.40 -9.15
C MET A 524 -20.81 9.29 -10.27
N THR A 525 -21.76 10.23 -10.34
CA THR A 525 -22.88 10.25 -11.30
C THR A 525 -22.37 10.39 -12.74
N ALA A 526 -21.30 11.15 -12.94
CA ALA A 526 -20.58 11.27 -14.22
C ALA A 526 -20.13 9.95 -14.84
N ARG A 527 -20.14 8.86 -14.07
CA ARG A 527 -19.72 7.56 -14.56
C ARG A 527 -20.77 6.83 -15.37
N LEU A 528 -22.03 7.20 -15.21
CA LEU A 528 -23.18 6.58 -15.87
C LEU A 528 -23.49 7.21 -17.25
N LEU A 529 -22.90 8.36 -17.58
CA LEU A 529 -23.09 9.03 -18.88
C LEU A 529 -22.21 8.52 -20.03
N ILE A 530 -21.23 7.64 -19.73
CA ILE A 530 -20.25 7.10 -20.69
C ILE A 530 -20.75 5.81 -21.32
#